data_AF-A0A7Y5EY67-F1
#
_entry.id   AF-A0A7Y5EY67-F1
#
_cell.length_a   1.000
_cell.length_b   1.000
_cell.length_c   1.000
_cell.angle_alpha   90.00
_cell.angle_beta   90.00
_cell.angle_gamma   90.00
#
_symmetry.space_group_name_H-M   'P 1'
#
loop_
_entity.id
_entity.type
_entity.pdbx_description
1 polymer ?
#
loop_
_entity_poly.entity_id
_entity_poly.type
_entity_poly.pdbx_seq_one_letter_code
_entity_poly.pdbx_strand_id
1 'polypeptide(L)'
;MIAEEYFPFDKEISVVAARFSNGKIYTYEPSENIHKNHILDLSINPALIQKDISMKAKILTKTLLKELNYVGVLALEFFLKGRNLVCNEFAPRPHNSGHFSMDASNLSQFDLQLRSLCNLYLDEDLKSKPCVMKNIMGENYTKELKKIPRLLKSTDFHLHLYQKEEPRLGRKMGHWNYTGKFSKNVTQIFK
;
A
#
# COMPACT_ATOMS: atom_id res chain seq x y z
N MET A 1 -26.71 11.01 -2.49
CA MET A 1 -25.83 11.18 -1.33
C MET A 1 -26.03 9.97 -0.43
N ILE A 2 -24.96 9.41 0.13
CA ILE A 2 -25.01 8.34 1.13
C ILE A 2 -24.55 8.99 2.43
N ALA A 3 -25.24 8.72 3.54
CA ALA A 3 -24.84 9.14 4.87
C ALA A 3 -24.38 7.90 5.65
N GLU A 4 -23.24 8.00 6.30
CA GLU A 4 -22.63 6.92 7.09
C GLU A 4 -22.21 7.45 8.48
N GLU A 5 -22.09 6.55 9.44
CA GLU A 5 -21.65 6.89 10.78
C GLU A 5 -20.18 7.30 10.77
N TYR A 6 -19.84 8.36 11.52
CA TYR A 6 -18.45 8.70 11.76
C TYR A 6 -17.80 7.65 12.68
N PHE A 7 -16.89 6.84 12.15
CA PHE A 7 -16.21 5.80 12.90
C PHE A 7 -14.88 6.29 13.51
N PRO A 8 -14.72 6.35 14.85
CA PRO A 8 -13.51 6.84 15.48
C PRO A 8 -12.42 5.74 15.52
N PHE A 9 -11.57 5.65 14.50
CA PHE A 9 -10.49 4.67 14.40
C PHE A 9 -9.18 5.11 15.07
N ASP A 10 -8.34 4.13 15.42
CA ASP A 10 -6.96 4.32 15.89
C ASP A 10 -5.94 4.20 14.74
N LYS A 11 -6.24 3.34 13.76
CA LYS A 11 -5.40 3.08 12.59
C LYS A 11 -6.27 2.89 11.35
N GLU A 12 -5.73 3.29 10.21
CA GLU A 12 -6.22 2.87 8.90
C GLU A 12 -5.26 1.81 8.36
N ILE A 13 -5.80 0.71 7.84
CA ILE A 13 -5.00 -0.34 7.22
C ILE A 13 -5.58 -0.73 5.86
N SER A 14 -4.76 -1.28 4.98
CA SER A 14 -5.23 -1.85 3.72
C SER A 14 -4.56 -3.16 3.42
N VAL A 15 -5.27 -4.08 2.77
CA VAL A 15 -4.70 -5.31 2.23
C VAL A 15 -4.78 -5.25 0.71
N VAL A 16 -3.62 -5.40 0.06
CA VAL A 16 -3.53 -5.58 -1.39
C VAL A 16 -3.49 -7.07 -1.69
N ALA A 17 -4.33 -7.50 -2.63
CA ALA A 17 -4.49 -8.90 -2.99
C ALA A 17 -4.74 -9.05 -4.49
N ALA A 18 -4.40 -10.21 -5.04
CA ALA A 18 -4.68 -10.56 -6.42
C ALA A 18 -5.40 -11.90 -6.49
N ARG A 19 -6.46 -11.97 -7.30
CA ARG A 19 -7.15 -13.22 -7.63
C ARG A 19 -6.92 -13.57 -9.10
N PHE A 20 -6.59 -14.82 -9.34
CA PHE A 20 -6.37 -15.39 -10.68
C PHE A 20 -7.65 -16.08 -11.17
N SER A 21 -7.74 -16.29 -12.49
CA SER A 21 -8.87 -16.97 -13.15
C SER A 21 -9.12 -18.39 -12.63
N ASN A 22 -8.07 -19.11 -12.20
CA ASN A 22 -8.16 -20.42 -11.54
C ASN A 22 -8.63 -20.34 -10.07
N GLY A 23 -9.01 -19.16 -9.58
CA GLY A 23 -9.51 -18.95 -8.22
C GLY A 23 -8.42 -18.84 -7.14
N LYS A 24 -7.13 -19.02 -7.46
CA LYS A 24 -6.04 -18.79 -6.50
C LYS A 24 -5.98 -17.31 -6.12
N ILE A 25 -5.77 -17.04 -4.83
CA ILE A 25 -5.69 -15.68 -4.28
C ILE A 25 -4.39 -15.52 -3.51
N TYR A 26 -3.62 -14.49 -3.86
CA TYR A 26 -2.40 -14.10 -3.18
C TYR A 26 -2.62 -12.76 -2.48
N THR A 27 -2.13 -12.62 -1.26
CA THR A 27 -2.33 -11.43 -0.42
C THR A 27 -0.99 -10.99 0.14
N TYR A 28 -0.71 -9.69 0.10
CA TYR A 28 0.36 -9.12 0.91
C TYR A 28 -0.07 -9.03 2.39
N GLU A 29 0.90 -8.83 3.29
CA GLU A 29 0.58 -8.41 4.65
C GLU A 29 -0.13 -7.04 4.63
N PRO A 30 -1.03 -6.75 5.60
CA PRO A 30 -1.68 -5.45 5.68
C PRO A 30 -0.64 -4.33 5.81
N SER A 31 -0.89 -3.21 5.14
CA SER A 31 -0.16 -1.96 5.34
C SER A 31 -0.91 -1.06 6.31
N GLU A 32 -0.21 -0.36 7.21
CA GLU A 32 -0.76 0.77 7.96
C GLU A 32 -0.64 2.03 7.12
N ASN A 33 -1.73 2.78 6.97
CA ASN A 33 -1.84 3.95 6.11
C ASN A 33 -2.05 5.19 6.96
N ILE A 34 -1.25 6.23 6.70
CA ILE A 34 -1.36 7.52 7.36
C ILE A 34 -1.74 8.55 6.32
N HIS A 35 -2.92 9.15 6.50
CA HIS A 35 -3.45 10.20 5.63
C HIS A 35 -3.17 11.59 6.20
N LYS A 36 -2.90 12.55 5.31
CA LYS A 36 -2.84 13.97 5.62
C LYS A 36 -3.76 14.70 4.66
N ASN A 37 -4.70 15.49 5.18
CA ASN A 37 -5.71 16.18 4.36
C ASN A 37 -6.45 15.21 3.41
N HIS A 38 -6.81 14.02 3.91
CA HIS A 38 -7.48 12.95 3.15
C HIS A 38 -6.65 12.37 1.98
N ILE A 39 -5.34 12.60 1.94
CA ILE A 39 -4.43 12.03 0.94
C ILE A 39 -3.40 11.16 1.65
N LEU A 40 -3.17 9.95 1.12
CA LEU A 40 -2.18 9.02 1.67
C LEU A 40 -0.80 9.67 1.67
N ASP A 41 -0.18 9.79 2.84
CA ASP A 41 1.19 10.30 3.00
C ASP A 41 2.18 9.13 3.16
N LEU A 42 1.90 8.20 4.09
CA LEU A 42 2.75 7.05 4.40
C LEU A 42 1.98 5.74 4.31
N SER A 43 2.65 4.69 3.82
CA SER A 43 2.24 3.29 4.00
C SER A 43 3.37 2.49 4.63
N ILE A 44 3.09 1.80 5.73
CA ILE A 44 4.06 1.01 6.49
C ILE A 44 3.67 -0.46 6.33
N ASN A 45 4.53 -1.26 5.70
CA ASN A 45 4.31 -2.68 5.50
C ASN A 45 5.43 -3.51 6.18
N PRO A 46 5.10 -4.55 6.97
CA PRO A 46 3.77 -4.88 7.47
C PRO A 46 3.27 -3.87 8.52
N ALA A 47 1.96 -3.75 8.68
CA ALA A 47 1.31 -2.94 9.69
C ALA A 47 1.66 -3.42 11.11
N LEU A 48 1.85 -2.48 12.05
CA LEU A 48 2.12 -2.80 13.46
C LEU A 48 0.82 -3.09 14.22
N ILE A 49 0.19 -4.22 13.90
CA ILE A 49 -1.08 -4.69 14.44
C ILE A 49 -0.99 -6.12 14.98
N GLN A 50 -1.99 -6.55 15.75
CA GLN A 50 -2.05 -7.91 16.29
C GLN A 50 -2.22 -8.94 15.15
N LYS A 51 -1.62 -10.12 15.32
CA LYS A 51 -1.59 -11.17 14.27
C LYS A 51 -2.99 -11.62 13.85
N ASP A 52 -3.91 -11.71 14.78
CA ASP A 52 -5.30 -12.10 14.52
C ASP A 52 -6.05 -11.03 13.71
N ILE A 53 -5.80 -9.74 13.97
CA ILE A 53 -6.35 -8.64 13.18
C ILE A 53 -5.79 -8.68 11.75
N SER A 54 -4.48 -8.91 11.58
CA SER A 54 -3.87 -9.09 10.25
C SER A 54 -4.50 -10.25 9.49
N MET A 55 -4.66 -11.40 10.15
CA MET A 55 -5.31 -12.57 9.55
C MET A 55 -6.76 -12.29 9.17
N LYS A 56 -7.53 -11.62 10.05
CA LYS A 56 -8.91 -11.22 9.78
C LYS A 56 -9.02 -10.30 8.56
N ALA A 57 -8.16 -9.28 8.45
CA ALA A 57 -8.14 -8.37 7.30
C ALA A 57 -7.85 -9.12 5.98
N LYS A 58 -6.88 -10.05 5.99
CA LYS A 58 -6.58 -10.90 4.83
C LYS A 58 -7.74 -11.83 4.46
N ILE A 59 -8.42 -12.42 5.45
CA ILE A 59 -9.60 -13.26 5.22
C ILE A 59 -10.73 -12.45 4.58
N LEU A 60 -11.08 -11.28 5.14
CA LEU A 60 -12.13 -10.42 4.59
C LEU A 60 -11.83 -9.99 3.14
N THR A 61 -10.57 -9.66 2.86
CA THR A 61 -10.13 -9.30 1.49
C THR A 61 -10.25 -10.49 0.52
N LYS A 62 -9.85 -11.69 0.95
CA LYS A 62 -10.02 -12.92 0.16
C LYS A 62 -11.49 -13.23 -0.09
N THR A 63 -12.35 -13.05 0.92
CA THR A 63 -13.79 -13.25 0.79
C THR A 63 -14.37 -12.28 -0.23
N LEU A 64 -14.07 -10.98 -0.13
CA LEU A 64 -14.54 -9.98 -1.10
C LEU A 64 -14.14 -10.35 -2.54
N LEU A 65 -12.88 -10.74 -2.77
CA LEU A 65 -12.40 -11.18 -4.08
C LEU A 65 -13.16 -12.41 -4.63
N LYS A 66 -13.53 -13.35 -3.75
CA LYS A 66 -14.30 -14.54 -4.13
C LYS A 66 -15.75 -14.19 -4.47
N GLU A 67 -16.42 -13.43 -3.61
CA GLU A 67 -17.83 -13.04 -3.80
C GLU A 67 -18.02 -12.19 -5.07
N LEU A 68 -17.06 -11.31 -5.38
CA LEU A 68 -17.06 -10.54 -6.62
C LEU A 68 -16.65 -11.36 -7.86
N ASN A 69 -16.18 -12.59 -7.68
CA ASN A 69 -15.50 -13.39 -8.71
C ASN A 69 -14.44 -12.58 -9.50
N TYR A 70 -13.74 -11.67 -8.82
CA TYR A 70 -12.85 -10.70 -9.47
C TYR A 70 -11.55 -11.38 -9.94
N VAL A 71 -11.02 -10.97 -11.11
CA VAL A 71 -9.70 -11.39 -11.62
C VAL A 71 -8.85 -10.14 -11.78
N GLY A 72 -7.70 -10.11 -11.11
CA GLY A 72 -6.88 -8.91 -11.01
C GLY A 72 -6.49 -8.60 -9.57
N VAL A 73 -5.84 -7.44 -9.41
CA VAL A 73 -5.48 -6.83 -8.13
C VAL A 73 -6.63 -5.97 -7.60
N LEU A 74 -6.86 -6.08 -6.30
CA LEU A 74 -7.78 -5.28 -5.52
C LEU A 74 -7.10 -4.88 -4.19
N ALA A 75 -7.39 -3.67 -3.73
CA ALA A 75 -7.10 -3.27 -2.35
C ALA A 75 -8.40 -3.11 -1.57
N LEU A 76 -8.44 -3.64 -0.35
CA LEU A 76 -9.51 -3.38 0.61
C LEU A 76 -8.94 -2.57 1.76
N GLU A 77 -9.56 -1.42 2.03
CA GLU A 77 -9.21 -0.52 3.13
C GLU A 77 -10.11 -0.76 4.34
N PHE A 78 -9.55 -0.53 5.51
CA PHE A 78 -10.21 -0.75 6.78
C PHE A 78 -9.90 0.36 7.77
N PHE A 79 -10.90 0.65 8.59
CA PHE A 79 -10.75 1.37 9.85
C PHE A 79 -10.61 0.38 11.01
N LEU A 80 -9.64 0.63 11.89
CA LEU A 80 -9.35 -0.20 13.06
C LEU A 80 -9.45 0.61 14.35
N LYS A 81 -10.35 0.22 15.27
CA LYS A 81 -10.50 0.76 16.62
C LYS A 81 -10.31 -0.35 17.66
N GLY A 82 -9.19 -0.37 18.37
CA GLY A 82 -8.81 -1.47 19.25
C GLY A 82 -8.70 -2.80 18.48
N ARG A 83 -9.72 -3.66 18.63
CA ARG A 83 -9.87 -4.92 17.87
C ARG A 83 -11.04 -4.90 16.87
N ASN A 84 -11.80 -3.80 16.83
CA ASN A 84 -12.91 -3.65 15.90
C ASN A 84 -12.37 -3.20 14.54
N LEU A 85 -12.55 -4.06 13.53
CA LEU A 85 -12.08 -3.86 12.17
C LEU A 85 -13.30 -3.71 11.26
N VAL A 86 -13.41 -2.56 10.61
CA VAL A 86 -14.53 -2.19 9.74
C VAL A 86 -13.99 -1.93 8.33
N CYS A 87 -14.62 -2.50 7.30
CA CYS A 87 -14.29 -2.19 5.91
C CYS A 87 -14.68 -0.74 5.60
N ASN A 88 -13.77 0.02 4.99
CA ASN A 88 -14.04 1.39 4.55
C ASN A 88 -14.44 1.39 3.06
N GLU A 89 -13.47 1.15 2.18
CA GLU A 89 -13.68 1.10 0.73
C GLU A 89 -12.80 0.03 0.09
N PHE A 90 -13.09 -0.30 -1.17
CA PHE A 90 -12.19 -1.12 -1.98
C PHE A 90 -11.91 -0.50 -3.34
N ALA A 91 -10.71 -0.75 -3.85
CA ALA A 91 -10.27 -0.34 -5.17
C ALA A 91 -9.98 -1.57 -6.03
N PRO A 92 -10.80 -1.88 -7.06
CA PRO A 92 -10.58 -3.01 -7.97
C PRO A 92 -9.51 -2.67 -9.02
N ARG A 93 -8.30 -2.36 -8.54
CA ARG A 93 -7.11 -2.04 -9.32
C ARG A 93 -5.87 -2.04 -8.41
N PRO A 94 -4.65 -1.99 -8.98
CA PRO A 94 -3.47 -1.57 -8.23
C PRO A 94 -3.72 -0.28 -7.45
N HIS A 95 -3.21 -0.24 -6.22
CA HIS A 95 -3.50 0.77 -5.23
C HIS A 95 -2.23 1.46 -4.72
N ASN A 96 -2.36 2.70 -4.28
CA ASN A 96 -1.22 3.52 -3.83
C ASN A 96 -0.51 2.88 -2.63
N SER A 97 -1.27 2.34 -1.68
CA SER A 97 -0.72 1.65 -0.51
C SER A 97 -0.01 0.32 -0.84
N GLY A 98 -0.06 -0.12 -2.10
CA GLY A 98 0.67 -1.28 -2.61
C GLY A 98 2.00 -0.94 -3.28
N HIS A 99 2.35 0.34 -3.46
CA HIS A 99 3.58 0.72 -4.18
C HIS A 99 4.87 0.26 -3.47
N PHE A 100 4.82 -0.02 -2.16
CA PHE A 100 5.92 -0.64 -1.43
C PHE A 100 6.42 -1.94 -2.09
N SER A 101 5.50 -2.71 -2.71
CA SER A 101 5.80 -4.01 -3.31
C SER A 101 6.77 -3.94 -4.48
N MET A 102 6.97 -2.75 -5.08
CA MET A 102 7.91 -2.54 -6.18
C MET A 102 9.37 -2.78 -5.77
N ASP A 103 9.73 -2.44 -4.52
CA ASP A 103 11.13 -2.56 -4.04
C ASP A 103 11.26 -3.47 -2.81
N ALA A 104 10.14 -3.90 -2.24
CA ALA A 104 10.10 -4.69 -1.01
C ALA A 104 9.58 -6.11 -1.18
N SER A 105 9.15 -6.51 -2.38
CA SER A 105 8.55 -7.82 -2.63
C SER A 105 9.19 -8.54 -3.81
N ASN A 106 9.08 -9.86 -3.87
CA ASN A 106 9.52 -10.66 -5.02
C ASN A 106 8.68 -10.42 -6.28
N LEU A 107 7.42 -10.01 -6.10
CA LEU A 107 6.54 -9.54 -7.15
C LEU A 107 5.87 -8.26 -6.67
N SER A 108 5.79 -7.26 -7.52
CA SER A 108 4.99 -6.07 -7.27
C SER A 108 3.51 -6.33 -7.51
N GLN A 109 2.65 -5.47 -6.98
CA GLN A 109 1.23 -5.50 -7.33
C GLN A 109 1.00 -5.35 -8.85
N PHE A 110 1.90 -4.68 -9.58
CA PHE A 110 1.76 -4.54 -11.03
C PHE A 110 2.12 -5.84 -11.75
N ASP A 111 3.12 -6.57 -11.26
CA ASP A 111 3.43 -7.93 -11.73
C ASP A 111 2.25 -8.86 -11.48
N LEU A 112 1.62 -8.77 -10.31
CA LEU A 112 0.41 -9.54 -10.00
C LEU A 112 -0.76 -9.18 -10.90
N GLN A 113 -0.95 -7.89 -11.21
CA GLN A 113 -2.00 -7.44 -12.13
C GLN A 113 -1.78 -8.04 -13.52
N LEU A 114 -0.56 -7.93 -14.07
CA LEU A 114 -0.22 -8.51 -15.37
C LEU A 114 -0.45 -10.02 -15.36
N ARG A 115 0.12 -10.72 -14.38
CA ARG A 115 0.06 -12.18 -14.28
C ARG A 115 -1.35 -12.72 -14.11
N SER A 116 -2.16 -12.09 -13.28
CA SER A 116 -3.56 -12.50 -13.06
C SER A 116 -4.43 -12.33 -14.30
N LEU A 117 -4.21 -11.27 -15.08
CA LEU A 117 -4.92 -11.04 -16.33
C LEU A 117 -4.42 -11.93 -17.49
N CYS A 118 -3.14 -12.31 -17.47
CA CYS A 118 -2.52 -13.16 -18.50
C CYS A 118 -2.48 -14.66 -18.15
N ASN A 119 -3.12 -15.10 -17.06
CA ASN A 119 -3.10 -16.49 -16.58
C ASN A 119 -1.69 -17.06 -16.31
N LEU A 120 -0.76 -16.20 -15.87
CA LEU A 120 0.62 -16.57 -15.55
C LEU A 120 0.73 -16.89 -14.05
N TYR A 121 0.36 -18.12 -13.68
CA TYR A 121 0.31 -18.54 -12.28
C TYR A 121 1.66 -18.48 -11.57
N LEU A 122 1.60 -18.41 -10.23
CA LEU A 122 2.78 -18.40 -9.38
C LEU A 122 3.08 -19.80 -8.86
N ASP A 123 4.35 -20.19 -8.95
CA ASP A 123 4.87 -21.42 -8.33
C ASP A 123 5.25 -21.19 -6.86
N GLU A 124 5.58 -19.94 -6.49
CA GLU A 124 5.98 -19.54 -5.15
C GLU A 124 5.01 -18.57 -4.48
N ASP A 125 5.07 -18.53 -3.15
CA ASP A 125 4.36 -17.54 -2.34
C ASP A 125 4.92 -16.12 -2.51
N LEU A 126 4.08 -15.13 -2.19
CA LEU A 126 4.52 -13.74 -2.07
C LEU A 126 5.42 -13.58 -0.85
N LYS A 127 6.60 -13.01 -1.08
CA LYS A 127 7.58 -12.69 -0.04
C LYS A 127 7.78 -11.18 -0.03
N SER A 128 7.74 -10.57 1.16
CA SER A 128 7.98 -9.13 1.33
C SER A 128 8.88 -8.87 2.53
N LYS A 129 9.83 -7.93 2.38
CA LYS A 129 10.59 -7.34 3.48
C LYS A 129 9.86 -6.09 4.01
N PRO A 130 10.12 -5.66 5.26
CA PRO A 130 9.56 -4.42 5.78
C PRO A 130 9.90 -3.21 4.91
N CYS A 131 8.94 -2.31 4.72
CA CYS A 131 9.08 -1.11 3.91
C CYS A 131 8.21 0.03 4.45
N VAL A 132 8.73 1.26 4.33
CA VAL A 132 7.96 2.49 4.49
C VAL A 132 7.89 3.19 3.15
N MET A 133 6.70 3.31 2.58
CA MET A 133 6.43 4.09 1.38
C MET A 133 6.00 5.50 1.78
N LYS A 134 6.51 6.52 1.09
CA LYS A 134 6.11 7.92 1.27
C LYS A 134 5.74 8.58 -0.05
N ASN A 135 4.57 9.19 -0.13
CA ASN A 135 4.17 9.94 -1.32
C ASN A 135 4.95 11.26 -1.45
N ILE A 136 5.24 11.64 -2.68
CA ILE A 136 5.78 12.94 -3.06
C ILE A 136 4.62 13.74 -3.66
N MET A 137 4.12 14.72 -2.90
CA MET A 137 3.02 15.59 -3.33
C MET A 137 3.55 16.82 -4.07
N GLY A 138 2.74 17.37 -4.99
CA GLY A 138 3.11 18.51 -5.83
C GLY A 138 3.51 19.74 -5.03
N GLU A 139 2.78 20.06 -3.96
CA GLU A 139 3.09 21.19 -3.07
C GLU A 139 4.45 21.05 -2.36
N ASN A 140 4.99 19.83 -2.27
CA ASN A 140 6.29 19.54 -1.66
C ASN A 140 7.35 19.10 -2.68
N TYR A 141 7.02 19.07 -3.97
CA TYR A 141 7.84 18.41 -5.00
C TYR A 141 9.28 18.93 -5.03
N THR A 142 9.46 20.25 -5.21
CA THR A 142 10.79 20.88 -5.24
C THR A 142 11.58 20.67 -3.94
N LYS A 143 10.90 20.62 -2.79
CA LYS A 143 11.54 20.36 -1.49
C LYS A 143 12.00 18.90 -1.38
N GLU A 144 11.21 17.95 -1.84
CA GLU A 144 11.58 16.53 -1.85
C GLU A 144 12.73 16.25 -2.83
N LEU A 145 12.76 16.90 -4.01
CA LEU A 145 13.87 16.76 -4.95
C LEU A 145 15.23 17.17 -4.36
N LYS A 146 15.27 18.20 -3.49
CA LYS A 146 16.50 18.62 -2.80
C LYS A 146 17.07 17.54 -1.85
N LYS A 147 16.27 16.55 -1.45
CA LYS A 147 16.73 15.46 -0.58
C LYS A 147 17.41 14.32 -1.34
N ILE A 148 17.18 14.23 -2.66
CA ILE A 148 17.67 13.12 -3.50
C ILE A 148 19.17 12.85 -3.30
N PRO A 149 20.08 13.86 -3.38
CA PRO A 149 21.51 13.59 -3.25
C PRO A 149 21.94 13.05 -1.88
N ARG A 150 21.14 13.30 -0.83
CA ARG A 150 21.40 12.79 0.52
C ARG A 150 20.81 11.38 0.70
N LEU A 151 19.56 11.17 0.30
CA LEU A 151 18.86 9.90 0.51
C LEU A 151 19.44 8.77 -0.35
N LEU A 152 19.77 9.06 -1.61
CA LEU A 152 20.35 8.06 -2.52
C LEU A 152 21.83 7.72 -2.24
N LYS A 153 22.40 8.21 -1.13
CA LYS A 153 23.67 7.68 -0.61
C LYS A 153 23.51 6.30 0.02
N SER A 154 22.30 5.95 0.45
CA SER A 154 21.98 4.62 0.98
C SER A 154 21.24 3.78 -0.06
N THR A 155 21.55 2.49 -0.10
CA THR A 155 20.87 1.49 -0.95
C THR A 155 19.47 1.12 -0.45
N ASP A 156 19.05 1.67 0.70
CA ASP A 156 17.74 1.42 1.28
C ASP A 156 16.64 2.33 0.73
N PHE A 157 16.99 3.41 0.03
CA PHE A 157 16.03 4.37 -0.53
C PHE A 157 15.84 4.15 -2.03
N HIS A 158 14.59 4.01 -2.45
CA HIS A 158 14.20 3.81 -3.84
C HIS A 158 13.26 4.94 -4.26
N LEU A 159 13.64 5.68 -5.30
CA LEU A 159 12.88 6.83 -5.81
C LEU A 159 12.06 6.44 -7.04
N HIS A 160 10.78 6.77 -7.02
CA HIS A 160 9.89 6.62 -8.17
C HIS A 160 9.26 7.96 -8.52
N LEU A 161 9.60 8.53 -9.68
CA LEU A 161 9.00 9.77 -10.19
C LEU A 161 8.07 9.46 -11.36
N TYR A 162 6.87 10.03 -11.35
CA TYR A 162 5.83 9.76 -12.35
C TYR A 162 5.94 10.62 -13.61
N GLN A 163 6.99 11.44 -13.74
CA GLN A 163 7.24 12.31 -14.89
C GLN A 163 6.04 13.19 -15.28
N LYS A 164 5.27 13.66 -14.29
CA LYS A 164 4.15 14.58 -14.52
C LYS A 164 4.69 15.97 -14.79
N GLU A 165 4.18 16.62 -15.84
CA GLU A 165 4.68 17.92 -16.34
C GLU A 165 4.69 19.01 -15.27
N GLU A 166 3.65 19.10 -14.44
CA GLU A 166 3.50 20.20 -13.47
C GLU A 166 3.16 19.71 -12.05
N PRO A 167 3.92 20.13 -11.02
CA PRO A 167 3.54 19.96 -9.63
C PRO A 167 2.36 20.88 -9.28
N ARG A 168 1.26 20.31 -8.79
CA ARG A 168 0.06 21.04 -8.35
C ARG A 168 -0.38 20.54 -6.97
N LEU A 169 -1.08 21.37 -6.21
CA LEU A 169 -1.61 21.01 -4.88
C LEU A 169 -2.42 19.72 -4.95
N GLY A 170 -2.11 18.74 -4.09
CA GLY A 170 -2.80 17.45 -4.05
C GLY A 170 -2.43 16.48 -5.18
N ARG A 171 -1.59 16.88 -6.14
CA ARG A 171 -1.13 16.00 -7.23
C ARG A 171 0.03 15.13 -6.73
N LYS A 172 -0.13 13.81 -6.78
CA LYS A 172 0.95 12.84 -6.51
C LYS A 172 1.97 12.90 -7.65
N MET A 173 3.22 13.25 -7.36
CA MET A 173 4.31 13.40 -8.34
C MET A 173 5.27 12.22 -8.37
N GLY A 174 5.28 11.42 -7.30
CA GLY A 174 6.12 10.25 -7.15
C GLY A 174 5.94 9.63 -5.78
N HIS A 175 6.80 8.68 -5.45
CA HIS A 175 6.93 8.14 -4.11
C HIS A 175 8.37 7.71 -3.82
N TRP A 176 8.67 7.59 -2.53
CA TRP A 176 9.85 6.88 -2.03
C TRP A 176 9.43 5.55 -1.44
N ASN A 177 10.26 4.53 -1.59
CA ASN A 177 10.24 3.33 -0.77
C ASN A 177 11.52 3.28 0.06
N TYR A 178 11.40 3.01 1.35
CA TYR A 178 12.53 2.79 2.26
C TYR A 178 12.49 1.36 2.80
N THR A 179 13.53 0.57 2.50
CA THR A 179 13.60 -0.86 2.86
C THR A 179 14.64 -1.18 3.93
N GLY A 180 15.26 -0.15 4.52
CA GLY A 180 16.21 -0.30 5.61
C GLY A 180 15.52 -0.63 6.94
N LYS A 181 16.31 -0.84 8.00
CA LYS A 181 15.74 -1.03 9.34
C LYS A 181 15.08 0.27 9.80
N PHE A 182 13.90 0.18 10.40
CA PHE A 182 13.23 1.31 11.04
C PHE A 182 12.63 0.90 12.40
N SER A 183 12.63 1.85 13.33
CA SER A 183 11.88 1.76 14.58
C SER A 183 10.48 2.37 14.40
N LYS A 184 9.72 2.52 15.49
CA LYS A 184 8.36 3.09 15.45
C LYS A 184 8.30 4.52 14.88
N ASN A 185 9.40 5.29 14.89
CA ASN A 185 9.37 6.68 14.41
C ASN A 185 9.65 6.81 12.91
N VAL A 186 8.75 6.26 12.09
CA VAL A 186 8.90 6.22 10.63
C VAL A 186 8.89 7.61 9.97
N THR A 187 8.32 8.62 10.64
CA THR A 187 8.21 9.99 10.10
C THR A 187 9.57 10.71 9.95
N GLN A 188 10.60 10.24 10.66
CA GLN A 188 11.94 10.81 10.63
C GLN A 188 12.80 10.24 9.48
N ILE A 189 12.40 9.12 8.87
CA ILE A 189 13.17 8.43 7.81
C ILE A 189 13.47 9.36 6.63
N PHE A 190 12.52 10.23 6.29
CA PHE A 190 12.58 11.10 5.10
C PHE A 190 12.85 12.58 5.43
N LYS A 191 13.21 12.89 6.68
CA LYS A 191 13.66 14.25 7.07
C LYS A 191 15.13 14.40 6.74
#